data_AF-A0A7M3W5D4-F1
#
_entry.id   AF-A0A7M3W5D4-F1
#
_cell.length_a   1.000
_cell.length_b   1.000
_cell.length_c   1.000
_cell.angle_alpha   90.00
_cell.angle_beta   90.00
_cell.angle_gamma   90.00
#
_symmetry.space_group_name_H-M   'P 1'
#
loop_
_entity.id
_entity.type
_entity.pdbx_description
1 polymer ?
#
loop_
_entity_poly.entity_id
_entity_poly.type
_entity_poly.pdbx_seq_one_letter_code
_entity_poly.pdbx_strand_id
1 'polypeptide(L)'
;MAMDIDCVFHLAANPDIRLGTRITDTDLKQGTVATYNILEAMRVNGVKNIAFASSSVVYGEDAPLPTPESHGPCMPISLYGA
;
A
#
# COMPACT_ATOMS: atom_id res chain seq x y z
N MET A 1 1.92 -21.27 -19.97
CA MET A 1 0.99 -20.28 -20.53
C MET A 1 1.19 -19.01 -19.74
N ALA A 2 1.63 -17.91 -20.36
CA ALA A 2 1.47 -16.61 -19.73
C ALA A 2 -0.03 -16.34 -19.69
N MET A 3 -0.59 -16.10 -18.50
CA MET A 3 -1.96 -15.59 -18.42
C MET A 3 -1.95 -14.18 -19.02
N ASP A 4 -2.87 -13.92 -19.93
CA ASP A 4 -3.08 -12.57 -20.46
C ASP A 4 -3.76 -11.74 -19.36
N ILE A 5 -2.97 -10.91 -18.67
CA ILE A 5 -3.43 -10.11 -17.52
C ILE A 5 -3.33 -8.63 -17.92
N ASP A 6 -4.48 -7.97 -18.05
CA ASP A 6 -4.55 -6.54 -18.38
C ASP A 6 -4.27 -5.63 -17.19
N CYS A 7 -4.72 -6.02 -15.99
CA CYS A 7 -4.67 -5.21 -14.77
C CYS A 7 -4.64 -6.07 -13.50
N VAL A 8 -3.88 -5.65 -12.49
CA VAL A 8 -3.85 -6.23 -11.14
C VAL A 8 -4.66 -5.36 -10.17
N PHE A 9 -5.53 -5.99 -9.38
CA PHE A 9 -6.22 -5.33 -8.26
C PHE A 9 -5.54 -5.78 -6.96
N HIS A 10 -4.67 -4.94 -6.41
CA HIS A 10 -3.87 -5.26 -5.22
C HIS A 10 -4.59 -4.78 -3.95
N LEU A 11 -5.32 -5.71 -3.33
CA LEU A 11 -6.09 -5.50 -2.09
C LEU A 11 -5.49 -6.25 -0.89
N ALA A 12 -4.39 -6.98 -1.09
CA ALA A 12 -3.77 -7.79 -0.05
C ALA A 12 -2.86 -6.94 0.83
N ALA A 13 -3.30 -6.66 2.06
CA ALA A 13 -2.55 -5.94 3.08
C ALA A 13 -3.07 -6.31 4.48
N ASN A 14 -2.32 -5.95 5.53
CA ASN A 14 -2.83 -6.01 6.90
C ASN A 14 -3.89 -4.92 7.11
N PRO A 15 -5.14 -5.23 7.49
CA PRO A 15 -6.14 -4.21 7.77
C PRO A 15 -6.11 -3.69 9.22
N ASP A 16 -5.39 -4.35 10.13
CA ASP A 16 -5.35 -3.98 11.56
C ASP A 16 -4.13 -3.12 11.88
N ILE A 17 -4.34 -1.80 11.88
CA ILE A 17 -3.33 -0.79 12.21
C ILE A 17 -2.68 -1.01 13.58
N ARG A 18 -3.44 -1.51 14.56
CA ARG A 18 -2.94 -1.69 15.94
C ARG A 18 -2.03 -2.90 16.05
N LEU A 19 -2.14 -3.87 15.16
CA LEU A 19 -1.33 -5.09 15.20
C LEU A 19 0.17 -4.79 15.09
N GLY A 20 0.54 -3.79 14.29
CA GLY A 20 1.92 -3.32 14.10
C GLY A 20 2.59 -2.82 15.39
N THR A 21 1.83 -2.45 16.43
CA THR A 21 2.37 -2.07 17.74
C THR A 21 2.89 -3.26 18.55
N ARG A 22 2.49 -4.48 18.20
CA ARG A 22 2.89 -5.73 18.88
C ARG A 22 3.74 -6.62 17.99
N ILE A 23 3.39 -6.70 16.71
CA ILE A 23 4.08 -7.51 15.70
C ILE A 23 4.61 -6.54 14.64
N THR A 24 5.78 -5.97 14.93
CA THR A 24 6.33 -4.78 14.27
C THR A 24 6.72 -4.97 12.82
N ASP A 25 6.81 -6.20 12.33
CA ASP A 25 7.15 -6.52 10.94
C ASP A 25 5.91 -6.85 10.08
N THR A 26 4.71 -6.83 10.65
CA THR A 26 3.47 -7.19 9.94
C THR A 26 3.24 -6.28 8.74
N ASP A 27 3.23 -4.97 8.95
CA ASP A 27 2.97 -3.99 7.90
C ASP A 27 4.10 -3.95 6.86
N LEU A 28 5.34 -4.19 7.29
CA LEU A 28 6.48 -4.35 6.38
C LEU A 28 6.31 -5.57 5.46
N LYS A 29 5.99 -6.74 6.03
CA LYS A 29 5.86 -8.00 5.28
C LYS A 29 4.62 -8.02 4.39
N GLN A 30 3.48 -7.57 4.94
CA GLN A 30 2.17 -7.68 4.28
C GLN A 30 1.81 -6.43 3.45
N GLY A 31 2.44 -5.28 3.71
CA GLY A 31 2.30 -4.06 2.92
C GLY A 31 3.45 -3.93 1.93
N THR A 32 4.62 -3.47 2.38
CA THR A 32 5.75 -3.10 1.51
C THR A 32 6.31 -4.28 0.71
N VAL A 33 6.69 -5.37 1.39
CA VAL A 33 7.32 -6.54 0.73
C VAL A 33 6.33 -7.27 -0.17
N ALA A 34 5.08 -7.43 0.27
CA ALA A 34 4.03 -8.02 -0.57
C ALA A 34 3.79 -7.19 -1.84
N THR A 35 3.71 -5.86 -1.73
CA THR A 35 3.55 -4.96 -2.87
C THR A 35 4.74 -5.04 -3.81
N TYR A 36 5.97 -5.05 -3.30
CA TYR A 36 7.18 -5.26 -4.11
C TYR A 36 7.12 -6.56 -4.92
N ASN A 37 6.73 -7.67 -4.28
CA ASN A 37 6.63 -8.97 -4.96
C ASN A 37 5.61 -8.96 -6.10
N ILE A 38 4.48 -8.27 -5.92
CA ILE A 38 3.47 -8.09 -6.98
C ILE A 38 4.04 -7.26 -8.12
N LEU A 39 4.73 -6.16 -7.84
CA LEU A 39 5.33 -5.30 -8.86
C LEU A 39 6.41 -6.04 -9.66
N GLU A 40 7.24 -6.86 -9.01
CA GLU A 40 8.22 -7.70 -9.72
C GLU A 40 7.55 -8.78 -10.57
N ALA A 41 6.48 -9.42 -10.06
CA ALA A 41 5.70 -10.37 -10.84
C ALA A 41 5.06 -9.71 -12.07
N MET A 42 4.50 -8.50 -11.92
CA MET A 42 3.97 -7.71 -13.03
C MET A 42 5.06 -7.38 -14.06
N ARG A 43 6.24 -6.95 -13.60
CA ARG A 43 7.38 -6.60 -14.46
C ARG A 43 7.83 -7.76 -15.34
N VAL A 44 7.98 -8.96 -14.77
CA VAL A 44 8.44 -10.14 -15.54
C VAL A 44 7.36 -10.75 -16.45
N ASN A 45 6.08 -10.45 -16.20
CA ASN A 45 4.95 -10.90 -17.02
C ASN A 45 4.43 -9.82 -17.99
N GLY A 46 5.03 -8.63 -18.01
CA GLY A 46 4.63 -7.54 -18.91
C GLY A 46 3.29 -6.86 -18.58
N VAL A 47 2.79 -7.02 -17.34
CA VAL A 47 1.53 -6.39 -16.88
C VAL A 47 1.81 -4.93 -16.50
N LYS A 48 1.02 -4.00 -17.02
CA LYS A 48 1.30 -2.56 -16.89
C LYS A 48 0.37 -1.80 -15.94
N ASN A 49 -0.84 -2.32 -15.71
CA ASN A 49 -1.85 -1.60 -14.94
C ASN A 49 -2.05 -2.23 -13.57
N ILE A 50 -2.17 -1.38 -12.55
CA ILE A 50 -2.49 -1.77 -11.18
C ILE A 50 -3.47 -0.79 -10.56
N ALA A 51 -4.49 -1.31 -9.90
CA ALA A 51 -5.27 -0.58 -8.91
C ALA A 51 -4.77 -0.99 -7.52
N PHE A 52 -4.15 -0.06 -6.80
CA PHE A 52 -3.59 -0.27 -5.47
C PHE A 52 -4.45 0.38 -4.41
N ALA A 53 -4.86 -0.39 -3.39
CA ALA A 53 -5.62 0.12 -2.26
C ALA A 53 -4.70 0.86 -1.26
N SER A 54 -4.52 2.16 -1.49
CA SER A 54 -3.91 3.06 -0.50
C SER A 54 -4.90 3.39 0.64
N SER A 55 -4.50 4.27 1.57
CA SER A 55 -5.31 4.65 2.73
C SER A 55 -5.05 6.10 3.13
N SER A 56 -6.07 6.78 3.68
CA SER A 56 -5.94 8.19 4.12
C SER A 56 -4.97 8.38 5.28
N VAL A 57 -4.54 7.30 5.94
CA VAL A 57 -3.57 7.35 7.06
C VAL A 57 -2.20 7.90 6.64
N VAL A 58 -1.89 7.91 5.34
CA VAL A 58 -0.64 8.46 4.80
C VAL A 58 -0.49 9.96 5.13
N TYR A 59 -1.62 10.68 5.28
CA TYR A 59 -1.60 12.12 5.52
C TYR A 59 -1.20 12.50 6.95
N GLY A 60 -1.35 11.59 7.92
CA GLY A 60 -1.03 11.88 9.32
C GLY A 60 -2.16 12.56 10.11
N GLU A 61 -1.81 13.05 11.29
CA GLU A 61 -2.78 13.57 12.29
C GLU A 61 -3.30 14.98 11.97
N ASP A 62 -2.47 15.84 11.39
CA ASP A 62 -2.75 17.28 11.21
C ASP A 62 -3.19 17.66 9.78
N ALA A 63 -3.67 16.69 9.00
CA ALA A 63 -4.10 16.94 7.64
C ALA A 63 -5.36 17.83 7.60
N PRO A 64 -5.46 18.83 6.70
CA PRO A 64 -6.64 19.70 6.62
C PRO A 64 -7.87 18.89 6.20
N LEU A 65 -9.07 19.37 6.55
CA LEU A 65 -10.33 18.73 6.17
C LEU A 65 -11.19 19.67 5.30
N PRO A 66 -11.69 19.21 4.13
CA PRO A 66 -11.39 17.92 3.50
C PRO A 66 -9.90 17.86 3.08
N THR A 67 -9.27 16.69 3.23
CA THR A 67 -7.86 16.52 2.88
C THR A 67 -7.72 16.48 1.36
N PRO A 68 -7.07 17.47 0.73
CA PRO A 68 -6.86 17.43 -0.70
C PRO A 68 -5.80 16.37 -1.03
N GLU A 69 -5.93 15.70 -2.17
CA GLU A 69 -4.97 14.67 -2.59
C GLU A 69 -3.56 15.24 -2.82
N SER A 70 -3.46 16.56 -3.01
CA SER A 70 -2.21 17.32 -3.13
C SER A 70 -1.58 17.70 -1.79
N HIS A 71 -2.21 17.36 -0.65
CA HIS A 71 -1.64 17.64 0.66
C HIS A 71 -0.34 16.85 0.86
N GLY A 72 0.72 17.58 1.20
CA GLY A 72 2.01 17.01 1.57
C GLY A 72 2.82 17.97 2.44
N PRO A 73 3.89 17.47 3.10
CA PRO A 73 4.37 16.10 3.04
C PRO A 73 3.42 15.08 3.71
N CYS A 74 3.41 13.84 3.21
CA CYS A 74 2.74 12.74 3.90
C CYS A 74 3.50 12.42 5.19
N MET A 75 2.84 12.53 6.34
CA MET A 75 3.44 12.35 7.66
C MET A 75 2.71 11.24 8.44
N PRO A 76 2.78 9.98 8.00
CA PRO A 76 2.08 8.88 8.65
C PRO A 76 2.57 8.66 10.09
N ILE A 77 1.62 8.37 10.99
CA ILE A 77 1.88 8.17 12.42
C ILE A 77 2.09 6.69 12.80
N SER A 78 2.10 5.79 11.82
CA SER A 78 2.25 4.33 12.01
C SER A 78 2.92 3.67 10.81
N LEU A 79 3.51 2.49 11.02
CA LEU A 79 4.12 1.71 9.93
C LEU A 79 3.08 1.26 8.88
N TYR A 80 1.83 1.04 9.29
CA TYR A 80 0.72 0.77 8.37
C TYR A 80 0.49 1.91 7.37
N GLY A 81 0.74 3.17 7.76
CA GLY A 81 0.60 4.33 6.88
C GLY A 81 1.85 4.73 6.11
N ALA A 82 2.99 4.09 6.37
CA ALA A 82 4.28 4.39 5.75
C ALA A 82 4.50 3.55 4.49
#